data_AF-A0A9E2XAM8-F1
#
_entry.id   AF-A0A9E2XAM8-F1
#
_cell.length_a   1.000
_cell.length_b   1.000
_cell.length_c   1.000
_cell.angle_alpha   90.00
_cell.angle_beta   90.00
_cell.angle_gamma   90.00
#
_symmetry.space_group_name_H-M   'P 1'
#
loop_
_entity.id
_entity.type
_entity.pdbx_description
1 polymer ?
#
loop_
_entity_poly.entity_id
_entity_poly.type
_entity_poly.pdbx_seq_one_letter_code
_entity_poly.pdbx_strand_id
1 'polypeptide(L)'
;MIGNLLNILVGLWLAYSAIFANPAGAMNNAALAAAAIIVVVSAVWARQTDRMAWPSATNIVLGVVLLVVAALRWAIGVAPLVSFWIILLASIAVAIAAMWSMLYRPEMAQARASS
;
A
#
# COMPACT_ATOMS: atom_id res chain seq x y z
N MET A 1 12.45 5.41 -6.79
CA MET A 1 12.08 4.23 -7.61
C MET A 1 11.84 2.98 -6.76
N ILE A 2 12.79 2.57 -5.92
CA ILE A 2 12.66 1.38 -5.06
C ILE A 2 11.46 1.46 -4.09
N GLY A 3 11.20 2.62 -3.47
CA GLY A 3 10.07 2.77 -2.54
C GLY A 3 8.70 2.49 -3.19
N ASN A 4 8.48 2.94 -4.43
CA ASN A 4 7.22 2.69 -5.13
C ASN A 4 7.11 1.23 -5.57
N LEU A 5 8.20 0.62 -6.04
CA LEU A 5 8.21 -0.81 -6.37
C LEU A 5 7.90 -1.67 -5.15
N LEU A 6 8.47 -1.34 -3.99
CA LEU A 6 8.16 -2.01 -2.72
C LEU A 6 6.68 -1.86 -2.36
N ASN A 7 6.10 -0.66 -2.49
CA ASN A 7 4.67 -0.45 -2.27
C ASN A 7 3.78 -1.31 -3.19
N ILE A 8 4.14 -1.45 -4.47
CA ILE A 8 3.42 -2.32 -5.41
C ILE A 8 3.49 -3.77 -4.94
N LEU A 9 4.68 -4.27 -4.65
CA LEU A 9 4.88 -5.66 -4.24
C LEU A 9 4.17 -5.97 -2.91
N VAL A 10 4.25 -5.08 -1.94
CA VAL A 10 3.57 -5.24 -0.64
C VAL A 10 2.07 -5.14 -0.79
N GLY A 11 1.55 -4.21 -1.61
CA GLY A 11 0.12 -4.12 -1.91
C GLY A 11 -0.42 -5.39 -2.58
N LEU A 12 0.30 -5.93 -3.57
CA LEU A 12 -0.08 -7.20 -4.21
C LEU A 12 -0.03 -8.37 -3.25
N TRP A 13 1.02 -8.44 -2.42
CA TRP A 13 1.16 -9.50 -1.41
C TRP A 13 0.06 -9.43 -0.35
N LEU A 14 -0.32 -8.23 0.09
CA LEU A 14 -1.43 -8.04 1.04
C LEU A 14 -2.78 -8.42 0.42
N ALA A 15 -3.03 -8.05 -0.82
CA ALA A 15 -4.25 -8.44 -1.54
C ALA A 15 -4.33 -9.97 -1.70
N TYR A 16 -3.22 -10.59 -2.11
CA TYR A 16 -3.09 -12.06 -2.17
C TYR A 16 -3.36 -12.71 -0.80
N SER A 17 -2.71 -12.20 0.25
CA SER A 17 -2.86 -12.72 1.62
C SER A 17 -4.28 -12.55 2.15
N ALA A 18 -4.98 -11.47 1.80
CA ALA A 18 -6.36 -11.25 2.19
C ALA A 18 -7.31 -12.29 1.56
N ILE A 19 -7.08 -12.63 0.29
CA ILE A 19 -7.89 -13.59 -0.49
C ILE A 19 -7.66 -15.02 0.00
N PHE A 20 -6.40 -15.42 0.21
CA PHE A 20 -6.03 -16.80 0.53
C PHE A 20 -5.93 -17.08 2.04
N ALA A 21 -6.12 -16.08 2.91
CA ALA A 21 -6.29 -16.33 4.34
C ALA A 21 -7.50 -17.25 4.58
N ASN A 22 -7.40 -18.15 5.55
CA ASN A 22 -8.49 -19.06 5.90
C ASN A 22 -8.85 -18.92 7.39
N PRO A 23 -10.03 -18.33 7.73
CA PRO A 23 -11.01 -17.74 6.82
C PRO A 23 -10.53 -16.45 6.13
N ALA A 24 -11.14 -16.07 5.00
CA ALA A 24 -10.73 -14.89 4.23
C ALA A 24 -10.70 -13.63 5.11
N GLY A 25 -9.63 -12.84 4.97
CA GLY A 25 -9.38 -11.69 5.84
C GLY A 25 -8.81 -12.00 7.23
N ALA A 26 -8.72 -13.28 7.65
CA ALA A 26 -8.09 -13.68 8.92
C ALA A 26 -6.55 -13.80 8.82
N MET A 27 -5.93 -12.85 8.13
CA MET A 27 -4.47 -12.72 8.05
C MET A 27 -3.89 -12.46 9.45
N ASN A 28 -2.68 -12.95 9.71
CA ASN A 28 -1.93 -12.70 10.94
C ASN A 28 -1.78 -11.18 11.19
N ASN A 29 -2.21 -10.71 12.36
CA ASN A 29 -2.21 -9.28 12.73
C ASN A 29 -0.80 -8.68 12.75
N ALA A 30 0.21 -9.44 13.18
CA ALA A 30 1.60 -8.98 13.19
C ALA A 30 2.13 -8.78 11.76
N ALA A 31 1.79 -9.71 10.86
CA ALA A 31 2.15 -9.58 9.45
C ALA A 31 1.44 -8.38 8.79
N LEU A 32 0.18 -8.10 9.16
CA LEU A 32 -0.58 -6.95 8.66
C LEU A 32 0.04 -5.64 9.15
N ALA A 33 0.36 -5.55 10.44
CA ALA A 33 1.02 -4.39 11.02
C ALA A 33 2.41 -4.15 10.39
N ALA A 34 3.20 -5.21 10.22
CA ALA A 34 4.51 -5.12 9.57
C ALA A 34 4.39 -4.60 8.13
N ALA A 35 3.46 -5.14 7.34
CA ALA A 35 3.23 -4.69 5.98
C ALA A 35 2.73 -3.23 5.93
N ALA A 36 1.84 -2.83 6.83
CA ALA A 36 1.37 -1.45 6.94
C ALA A 36 2.53 -0.47 7.23
N ILE A 37 3.43 -0.84 8.15
CA ILE A 37 4.64 -0.05 8.45
C ILE A 37 5.53 0.05 7.21
N ILE A 38 5.75 -1.06 6.50
CA ILE A 38 6.56 -1.07 5.27
C ILE A 38 5.94 -0.13 4.22
N VAL A 39 4.61 -0.14 4.04
CA VAL A 39 3.91 0.77 3.13
C VAL A 39 4.15 2.23 3.52
N VAL A 40 3.97 2.58 4.80
CA VAL A 40 4.20 3.95 5.27
C VAL A 40 5.65 4.38 5.08
N VAL A 41 6.62 3.57 5.51
CA VAL A 41 8.05 3.90 5.42
C VAL A 41 8.49 4.03 3.96
N SER A 42 8.08 3.09 3.11
CA SER A 42 8.42 3.13 1.69
C SER A 42 7.73 4.28 0.95
N ALA A 43 6.51 4.67 1.34
CA ALA A 43 5.82 5.83 0.81
C ALA A 43 6.48 7.15 1.24
N VAL A 44 6.90 7.27 2.51
CA VAL A 44 7.68 8.42 3.01
C VAL A 44 9.02 8.52 2.29
N TRP A 45 9.70 7.39 2.08
CA TRP A 45 10.95 7.38 1.34
C TRP A 45 10.76 7.74 -0.14
N ALA A 46 9.70 7.23 -0.78
CA ALA A 46 9.35 7.59 -2.15
C ALA A 46 9.05 9.09 -2.29
N ARG A 47 8.44 9.72 -1.27
CA ARG A 47 8.16 11.16 -1.23
C ARG A 47 9.40 12.02 -1.41
N GLN A 48 10.57 11.56 -0.94
CA GLN A 48 11.82 12.30 -1.08
C GLN A 48 12.33 12.29 -2.53
N THR A 49 11.97 11.27 -3.32
CA THR A 49 12.41 11.10 -4.70
C THR A 49 11.36 11.50 -5.75
N ASP A 50 10.10 11.66 -5.36
CA ASP A 50 8.99 11.93 -6.28
C ASP A 50 8.59 13.41 -6.27
N ARG A 51 8.52 14.03 -7.47
CA ARG A 51 8.03 15.41 -7.63
C ARG A 51 6.50 15.53 -7.46
N MET A 52 5.74 14.47 -7.66
CA MET A 52 4.29 14.45 -7.44
C MET A 52 4.00 13.91 -6.04
N ALA A 53 3.52 14.78 -5.13
CA ALA A 53 3.29 14.41 -3.74
C ALA A 53 2.03 13.57 -3.51
N TRP A 54 1.04 13.63 -4.41
CA TRP A 54 -0.28 13.02 -4.18
C TRP A 54 -0.27 11.48 -4.10
N PRO A 55 0.48 10.71 -4.92
CA PRO A 55 0.45 9.24 -4.83
C PRO A 55 1.12 8.74 -3.55
N SER A 56 2.23 9.38 -3.16
CA SER A 56 2.91 9.09 -1.90
C SER A 56 2.04 9.43 -0.69
N ALA A 57 1.35 10.58 -0.70
CA ALA A 57 0.42 10.96 0.36
C ALA A 57 -0.73 9.94 0.50
N THR A 58 -1.31 9.50 -0.62
CA THR A 58 -2.35 8.46 -0.63
C THR A 58 -1.83 7.16 -0.02
N ASN A 59 -0.63 6.70 -0.38
CA ASN A 59 -0.05 5.48 0.19
C ASN A 59 0.25 5.59 1.69
N ILE A 60 0.68 6.76 2.17
CA ILE A 60 0.83 7.01 3.62
C ILE A 60 -0.52 6.87 4.32
N VAL A 61 -1.56 7.52 3.81
CA VAL A 61 -2.91 7.44 4.39
C VAL A 61 -3.43 6.00 4.39
N LEU A 62 -3.29 5.29 3.28
CA LEU A 62 -3.70 3.88 3.18
C LEU A 62 -2.90 2.97 4.12
N GLY A 63 -1.60 3.19 4.25
CA GLY A 63 -0.76 2.48 5.22
C GLY A 63 -1.20 2.72 6.67
N VAL A 64 -1.55 3.96 7.01
CA VAL A 64 -2.11 4.30 8.34
C VAL A 64 -3.47 3.61 8.54
N VAL A 65 -4.35 3.59 7.54
CA VAL A 65 -5.63 2.87 7.61
C VAL A 65 -5.41 1.38 7.89
N LEU A 66 -4.47 0.73 7.19
CA LEU A 66 -4.12 -0.68 7.43
C LEU A 66 -3.60 -0.91 8.86
N LEU A 67 -2.85 0.03 9.41
CA LEU A 67 -2.31 -0.03 10.77
C LEU A 67 -3.42 0.12 11.82
N VAL A 68 -4.37 1.03 11.59
CA VAL A 68 -5.57 1.17 12.42
C VAL A 68 -6.42 -0.10 12.37
N VAL A 69 -6.60 -0.71 11.19
CA VAL A 69 -7.32 -1.99 11.05
C VAL A 69 -6.61 -3.09 11.84
N ALA A 70 -5.28 -3.18 11.78
CA ALA A 70 -4.52 -4.15 12.57
C ALA A 70 -4.74 -3.95 14.08
N ALA A 71 -4.72 -2.71 14.56
CA ALA A 71 -4.97 -2.38 15.95
C ALA A 71 -6.41 -2.71 16.39
N LEU A 72 -7.42 -2.37 15.58
CA LEU A 72 -8.82 -2.67 15.86
C LEU A 72 -9.09 -4.18 15.87
N ARG A 73 -8.53 -4.92 14.91
CA ARG A 73 -8.61 -6.39 14.88
C ARG A 73 -8.06 -7.01 16.15
N TRP A 74 -6.99 -6.44 16.69
CA TRP A 74 -6.39 -6.91 17.93
C TRP A 74 -7.18 -6.52 19.18
N ALA A 75 -7.69 -5.28 19.26
CA ALA A 75 -8.36 -4.76 20.45
C ALA A 75 -9.79 -5.27 20.65
N ILE A 76 -10.58 -5.33 19.56
CA ILE A 76 -12.04 -5.57 19.64
C ILE A 76 -12.52 -6.74 18.78
N GLY A 77 -11.64 -7.41 18.03
CA GLY A 77 -12.01 -8.59 17.24
C GLY A 77 -12.96 -8.29 16.09
N VAL A 78 -12.53 -7.42 15.15
CA VAL A 78 -13.31 -7.04 13.96
C VAL A 78 -13.69 -8.27 13.12
N ALA A 79 -14.93 -8.30 12.63
CA ALA A 79 -15.43 -9.38 11.78
C ALA A 79 -14.49 -9.66 10.59
N PRO A 80 -14.16 -10.94 10.29
CA PRO A 80 -13.23 -11.31 9.23
C PRO A 80 -13.64 -10.76 7.86
N LEU A 81 -14.94 -10.72 7.57
CA LEU A 81 -15.48 -10.21 6.31
C LEU A 81 -15.23 -8.70 6.13
N VAL A 82 -15.38 -7.90 7.18
CA VAL A 82 -15.11 -6.45 7.13
C VAL A 82 -13.61 -6.21 6.95
N SER A 83 -12.80 -6.95 7.71
CA SER A 83 -11.34 -6.90 7.60
C SER A 83 -10.86 -7.29 6.20
N PHE A 84 -11.45 -8.32 5.61
CA PHE A 84 -11.19 -8.76 4.24
C PHE A 84 -11.36 -7.62 3.24
N TRP A 85 -12.53 -6.98 3.21
CA TRP A 85 -12.82 -5.92 2.26
C TRP A 85 -11.90 -4.70 2.43
N ILE A 86 -11.65 -4.28 3.67
CA ILE A 86 -10.77 -3.12 3.92
C ILE A 86 -9.35 -3.43 3.49
N ILE A 87 -8.79 -4.59 3.88
CA ILE A 87 -7.42 -4.96 3.53
C ILE A 87 -7.30 -5.09 2.01
N LEU A 88 -8.24 -5.77 1.35
CA LEU A 88 -8.22 -5.96 -0.11
C LEU A 88 -8.24 -4.63 -0.86
N LEU A 89 -9.22 -3.77 -0.55
CA LEU A 89 -9.39 -2.48 -1.25
C LEU A 89 -8.21 -1.54 -0.99
N ALA A 90 -7.75 -1.44 0.25
CA ALA A 90 -6.61 -0.59 0.60
C ALA A 90 -5.33 -1.07 -0.11
N SER A 91 -5.11 -2.38 -0.17
CA SER A 91 -3.89 -2.95 -0.77
C SER A 91 -3.86 -2.78 -2.29
N ILE A 92 -5.01 -2.95 -2.95
CA ILE A 92 -5.15 -2.65 -4.39
C ILE A 92 -4.91 -1.16 -4.64
N ALA A 93 -5.49 -0.28 -3.83
CA ALA A 93 -5.30 1.16 -3.96
C ALA A 93 -3.83 1.58 -3.77
N VAL A 94 -3.11 0.97 -2.82
CA VAL A 94 -1.66 1.18 -2.63
C VAL A 94 -0.89 0.81 -3.91
N ALA A 95 -1.18 -0.36 -4.49
CA ALA A 95 -0.51 -0.82 -5.70
C ALA A 95 -0.78 0.10 -6.90
N ILE A 96 -2.04 0.52 -7.10
CA ILE A 96 -2.42 1.43 -8.19
C ILE A 96 -1.73 2.80 -8.01
N ALA A 97 -1.80 3.40 -6.81
CA ALA A 97 -1.18 4.70 -6.56
C ALA A 97 0.34 4.66 -6.74
N ALA A 98 1.00 3.60 -6.26
CA ALA A 98 2.43 3.40 -6.48
C ALA A 98 2.78 3.17 -7.97
N MET A 99 1.90 2.51 -8.73
CA MET A 99 2.10 2.35 -10.18
C MET A 99 1.95 3.68 -10.93
N TRP A 100 0.99 4.52 -10.52
CA TRP A 100 0.80 5.87 -11.09
C TRP A 100 2.03 6.76 -10.93
N SER A 101 2.69 6.74 -9.77
CA SER A 101 3.92 7.52 -9.57
C SER A 101 5.08 7.05 -10.44
N MET A 102 5.12 5.76 -10.82
CA MET A 102 6.11 5.24 -11.77
C MET A 102 5.77 5.62 -13.22
N LEU A 103 4.49 5.56 -13.61
CA LEU A 103 4.04 5.80 -14.98
C LEU A 103 4.17 7.28 -15.39
N TYR A 104 3.81 8.21 -14.50
CA TYR A 104 3.75 9.64 -14.80
C TYR A 104 5.04 10.41 -14.46
N ARG A 105 6.20 9.75 -14.50
CA ARG A 105 7.49 10.42 -14.27
C ARG A 105 7.82 11.38 -15.42
N PRO A 106 8.06 12.67 -15.14
CA PRO A 106 8.35 13.67 -16.18
C PRO A 106 9.69 13.43 -16.90
N GLU A 107 10.60 12.62 -16.34
CA GLU A 107 11.88 12.25 -16.96
C GLU A 107 11.69 11.63 -18.35
N MET A 108 10.63 10.84 -18.57
CA MET A 108 10.33 10.27 -19.89
C MET A 108 9.72 11.29 -20.86
N ALA A 109 9.01 12.30 -20.35
CA ALA A 109 8.46 13.37 -21.18
C ALA A 109 9.55 14.35 -21.64
N GLN A 110 10.54 14.62 -20.79
CA GLN A 110 11.69 15.45 -21.12
C GLN A 110 12.66 14.75 -22.10
N ALA A 111 12.90 13.44 -21.94
CA ALA A 111 13.71 12.67 -22.88
C ALA A 111 13.10 12.60 -24.29
N ARG A 112 11.76 12.60 -24.42
CA ARG A 112 11.06 12.70 -25.73
C ARG A 112 11.03 14.11 -26.31
N ALA A 113 11.18 15.15 -25.49
CA ALA A 113 11.20 16.54 -25.96
C ALA A 113 12.59 16.98 -26.44
N SER A 114 13.64 16.24 -26.07
CA SER A 114 15.04 16.47 -26.49
C SER A 114 15.50 15.58 -27.66
N SER A 115 14.60 14.77 -28.23
CA SER A 115 14.82 13.91 -29.41
C SER A 115 14.04 14.42 -30.60
#